data_AF-A0A7K4IAM8-F1
#
_entry.id   AF-A0A7K4IAM8-F1
#
_cell.length_a   1.000
_cell.length_b   1.000
_cell.length_c   1.000
_cell.angle_alpha   90.00
_cell.angle_beta   90.00
_cell.angle_gamma   90.00
#
_symmetry.space_group_name_H-M   'P 1'
#
loop_
_entity.id
_entity.type
_entity.pdbx_description
1 polymer ?
#
loop_
_entity_poly.entity_id
_entity_poly.type
_entity_poly.pdbx_seq_one_letter_code
_entity_poly.pdbx_strand_id
1 'polypeptide(L)'
;MNALDLVEILINILISTIIVSPILWLSGRGLVGKEKAKFTDAIWIVLLGNIIGVVIGVFLYGWLAAIVMFIVWLALIKHFFDCGWLMAFAIALVAVIIFIIVSIILALIGIAVIAYTL
;
A
#
# COMPACT_ATOMS: atom_id res chain seq x y z
N MET A 1 -14.84 -7.52 -19.42
CA MET A 1 -14.93 -7.48 -17.95
C MET A 1 -16.37 -7.79 -17.59
N ASN A 2 -16.61 -8.95 -17.02
CA ASN A 2 -17.92 -9.40 -16.57
C ASN A 2 -18.13 -9.03 -15.10
N ALA A 3 -19.34 -9.21 -14.55
CA ALA A 3 -19.66 -8.81 -13.18
C ALA A 3 -18.75 -9.47 -12.13
N LEU A 4 -18.31 -10.71 -12.36
CA LEU A 4 -17.40 -11.44 -11.46
C LEU A 4 -16.02 -10.77 -11.38
N ASP A 5 -15.45 -10.35 -12.50
CA ASP A 5 -14.15 -9.64 -12.55
C ASP A 5 -14.18 -8.34 -11.72
N LEU A 6 -15.32 -7.63 -11.75
CA LEU A 6 -15.50 -6.39 -11.01
C LEU A 6 -15.53 -6.63 -9.49
N VAL A 7 -16.18 -7.71 -9.08
CA VAL A 7 -16.25 -8.13 -7.67
C VAL A 7 -14.88 -8.54 -7.17
N GLU A 8 -14.10 -9.28 -7.97
CA GLU A 8 -12.72 -9.65 -7.63
C GLU A 8 -11.81 -8.44 -7.45
N ILE A 9 -11.88 -7.46 -8.36
CA ILE A 9 -11.12 -6.20 -8.24
C ILE A 9 -11.49 -5.48 -6.95
N LEU A 10 -12.78 -5.35 -6.63
CA LEU A 10 -13.22 -4.66 -5.44
C LEU A 10 -12.74 -5.37 -4.15
N ILE A 11 -12.86 -6.70 -4.10
CA ILE A 11 -12.35 -7.51 -2.99
C ILE A 11 -10.84 -7.32 -2.84
N ASN A 12 -10.09 -7.33 -3.94
CA ASN A 12 -8.65 -7.14 -3.90
C ASN A 12 -8.27 -5.76 -3.35
N ILE A 13 -8.95 -4.71 -3.80
CA ILE A 13 -8.76 -3.34 -3.29
C ILE A 13 -9.02 -3.28 -1.78
N LEU A 14 -10.09 -3.92 -1.30
CA LEU A 14 -10.42 -3.94 0.13
C LEU A 14 -9.38 -4.70 0.95
N ILE A 15 -8.99 -5.91 0.52
CA ILE A 15 -7.95 -6.71 1.19
C ILE A 15 -6.62 -5.95 1.21
N SER A 16 -6.21 -5.39 0.08
CA SER A 16 -4.99 -4.58 -0.04
C SER A 16 -5.04 -3.38 0.91
N THR A 17 -6.19 -2.71 1.02
CA THR A 17 -6.38 -1.60 1.95
C THR A 17 -6.23 -2.03 3.40
N ILE A 18 -6.80 -3.18 3.80
CA ILE A 18 -6.67 -3.71 5.17
C ILE A 18 -5.22 -4.07 5.50
N ILE A 19 -4.47 -4.62 4.54
CA ILE A 19 -3.09 -5.09 4.78
C ILE A 19 -2.08 -3.95 4.71
N VAL A 20 -2.18 -3.09 3.71
CA VAL A 20 -1.15 -2.06 3.43
C VAL A 20 -1.39 -0.80 4.26
N SER A 21 -2.64 -0.47 4.62
CA SER A 21 -2.89 0.75 5.40
C SER A 21 -2.24 0.76 6.79
N PRO A 22 -2.19 -0.32 7.59
CA PRO A 22 -1.45 -0.34 8.86
C PRO A 22 0.06 -0.18 8.65
N ILE A 23 0.60 -0.77 7.58
CA ILE A 23 2.03 -0.71 7.24
C ILE A 23 2.42 0.73 6.89
N LEU A 24 1.64 1.36 6.01
CA LEU A 24 1.85 2.75 5.62
C LEU A 24 1.63 3.70 6.80
N TRP A 25 0.61 3.44 7.62
CA TRP A 25 0.35 4.23 8.82
C TRP A 25 1.48 4.15 9.84
N LEU A 26 2.01 2.94 10.11
CA LEU A 26 3.14 2.76 11.01
C LEU A 26 4.38 3.51 10.51
N SER A 27 4.67 3.42 9.21
CA SER A 27 5.79 4.15 8.60
C SER A 27 5.63 5.66 8.70
N GLY A 28 4.45 6.19 8.36
CA GLY A 28 4.13 7.61 8.43
C GLY A 28 4.18 8.14 9.86
N ARG A 29 3.53 7.44 10.80
CA ARG A 29 3.48 7.84 12.20
C ARG A 29 4.86 7.82 12.86
N GLY A 30 5.74 6.90 12.44
CA GLY A 30 7.12 6.83 12.90
C GLY A 30 8.00 8.00 12.42
N LEU A 31 7.75 8.55 11.23
CA LEU A 31 8.60 9.58 10.63
C LEU A 31 8.08 11.01 10.74
N VAL A 32 6.76 11.21 10.59
CA VAL A 32 6.15 12.56 10.56
C VAL A 32 5.25 12.85 11.77
N GLY A 33 5.05 11.85 12.65
CA GLY A 33 4.29 12.00 13.89
C GLY A 33 2.79 11.76 13.75
N LYS A 34 2.10 11.71 14.91
CA LYS A 34 0.67 11.34 15.02
C LYS A 34 -0.29 12.37 14.44
N GLU A 35 0.08 13.64 14.47
CA GLU A 35 -0.76 14.74 14.00
C GLU A 35 -0.90 14.74 12.48
N LYS A 36 0.17 14.33 11.79
CA LYS A 36 0.28 14.29 10.33
C LYS A 36 -0.12 12.96 9.72
N ALA A 37 0.21 11.83 10.36
CA ALA A 37 -0.09 10.50 9.83
C ALA A 37 -1.23 9.83 10.62
N LYS A 38 -2.49 10.11 10.23
CA LYS A 38 -3.65 9.43 10.80
C LYS A 38 -3.90 8.11 10.07
N PHE A 39 -4.56 7.17 10.75
CA PHE A 39 -4.89 5.88 10.15
C PHE A 39 -5.88 6.04 8.99
N THR A 40 -6.83 6.95 9.12
CA THR A 40 -7.77 7.33 8.06
C THR A 40 -7.05 7.84 6.81
N ASP A 41 -6.00 8.63 6.98
CA ASP A 41 -5.20 9.15 5.85
C ASP A 41 -4.47 8.00 5.14
N ALA A 42 -3.93 7.04 5.89
CA ALA A 42 -3.30 5.85 5.33
C ALA A 42 -4.29 4.97 4.55
N ILE A 43 -5.52 4.80 5.05
CA ILE A 43 -6.59 4.11 4.33
C ILE A 43 -6.87 4.80 2.99
N TRP A 44 -7.02 6.14 2.98
CA TRP A 44 -7.28 6.89 1.76
C TRP A 44 -6.13 6.81 0.76
N ILE A 45 -4.89 6.88 1.22
CA ILE A 45 -3.72 6.73 0.34
C ILE A 45 -3.75 5.36 -0.36
N VAL A 46 -4.00 4.28 0.38
CA VAL A 46 -4.00 2.93 -0.21
C VAL A 46 -5.21 2.71 -1.11
N LEU A 47 -6.39 3.17 -0.69
CA LEU A 47 -7.62 3.04 -1.46
C LEU A 47 -7.50 3.79 -2.80
N LEU A 48 -7.11 5.05 -2.77
CA LEU A 48 -6.91 5.87 -3.97
C LEU A 48 -5.73 5.37 -4.79
N GLY A 49 -4.64 4.96 -4.14
CA GLY A 49 -3.49 4.35 -4.80
C GLY A 49 -3.90 3.15 -5.64
N ASN A 50 -4.67 2.21 -5.08
CA ASN A 50 -5.14 1.05 -5.82
C ASN A 50 -6.11 1.42 -6.95
N ILE A 51 -7.07 2.31 -6.71
CA ILE A 51 -8.02 2.77 -7.76
C ILE A 51 -7.28 3.42 -8.91
N ILE A 52 -6.36 4.35 -8.61
CA ILE A 52 -5.54 5.02 -9.61
C ILE A 52 -4.64 4.02 -10.33
N GLY A 53 -4.09 3.03 -9.62
CA GLY A 53 -3.27 1.97 -10.20
C GLY A 53 -4.02 1.12 -11.22
N VAL A 54 -5.27 0.74 -10.92
CA VAL A 54 -6.13 0.02 -11.86
C VAL A 54 -6.36 0.87 -13.12
N VAL A 55 -6.67 2.16 -12.95
CA VAL A 55 -6.89 3.08 -14.08
C VAL A 55 -5.61 3.25 -14.91
N ILE A 56 -4.47 3.50 -14.28
CA ILE A 56 -3.18 3.67 -14.97
C ILE A 56 -2.79 2.39 -15.72
N GLY A 57 -3.01 1.21 -15.14
CA GLY A 57 -2.70 -0.08 -15.75
C GLY A 57 -3.52 -0.40 -17.00
N VAL A 58 -4.60 0.33 -17.28
CA VAL A 58 -5.34 0.24 -18.54
C VAL A 58 -4.65 1.02 -19.67
N PHE A 59 -3.92 2.09 -19.34
CA PHE A 59 -3.34 3.01 -20.35
C PHE A 59 -1.83 2.86 -20.51
N LEU A 60 -1.11 2.52 -19.44
CA LEU A 60 0.33 2.46 -19.39
C LEU A 60 0.80 1.05 -19.01
N TYR A 61 1.83 0.56 -19.69
CA TYR A 61 2.42 -0.75 -19.45
C TYR A 61 3.95 -0.65 -19.26
N GLY A 62 4.52 -1.66 -18.62
CA GLY A 62 5.96 -1.80 -18.44
C GLY A 62 6.57 -0.80 -17.45
N TRP A 63 7.85 -0.50 -17.64
CA TRP A 63 8.64 0.33 -16.73
C TRP A 63 8.11 1.77 -16.60
N LEU A 64 7.47 2.30 -17.64
CA LEU A 64 6.88 3.64 -17.62
C LEU A 64 5.70 3.72 -16.64
N ALA A 65 4.83 2.71 -16.64
CA ALA A 65 3.72 2.62 -15.68
C ALA A 65 4.24 2.55 -14.25
N ALA A 66 5.32 1.81 -14.01
CA ALA A 66 5.94 1.69 -12.68
C ALA A 66 6.46 3.04 -12.17
N ILE A 67 7.13 3.83 -13.01
CA ILE A 67 7.63 5.16 -12.62
C ILE A 67 6.47 6.11 -12.31
N VAL A 68 5.46 6.17 -13.18
CA VAL A 68 4.29 7.04 -12.95
C VAL A 68 3.58 6.63 -11.66
N MET A 69 3.36 5.32 -11.46
CA MET A 69 2.71 4.80 -10.27
C MET A 69 3.53 5.10 -9.01
N PHE A 70 4.86 5.00 -9.08
CA PHE A 70 5.74 5.37 -7.98
C PHE A 70 5.58 6.85 -7.60
N ILE A 71 5.54 7.74 -8.59
CA ILE A 71 5.31 9.18 -8.36
C ILE A 71 3.92 9.43 -7.76
N VAL A 72 2.89 8.72 -8.23
CA VAL A 72 1.52 8.82 -7.69
C VAL A 72 1.48 8.42 -6.22
N TRP A 73 2.11 7.31 -5.83
CA TRP A 73 2.21 6.91 -4.43
C TRP A 73 2.89 7.99 -3.57
N LEU A 74 4.02 8.53 -4.03
CA LEU A 74 4.70 9.61 -3.31
C LEU A 74 3.82 10.87 -3.20
N ALA A 75 3.10 11.22 -4.26
CA ALA A 75 2.19 12.36 -4.27
C ALA A 75 1.02 12.17 -3.29
N LEU A 76 0.43 10.97 -3.24
CA LEU A 76 -0.62 10.63 -2.28
C LEU A 76 -0.10 10.71 -0.85
N ILE A 77 1.06 10.09 -0.56
CA ILE A 77 1.68 10.16 0.77
C ILE A 77 1.95 11.61 1.17
N LYS A 78 2.53 12.40 0.26
CA LYS A 78 2.81 13.82 0.50
C LYS A 78 1.54 14.61 0.83
N HIS A 79 0.47 14.40 0.06
CA HIS A 79 -0.80 15.12 0.19
C HIS A 79 -1.55 14.73 1.46
N PHE A 80 -1.64 13.44 1.76
CA PHE A 80 -2.43 12.94 2.89
C PHE A 80 -1.68 12.98 4.23
N PHE A 81 -0.35 12.88 4.24
CA PHE A 81 0.46 12.98 5.47
C PHE A 81 1.11 14.36 5.67
N ASP A 82 0.70 15.39 4.91
CA ASP A 82 1.17 16.78 5.04
C ASP A 82 2.69 16.91 5.24
N CYS A 83 3.46 16.21 4.40
CA CYS A 83 4.92 16.08 4.50
C CYS A 83 5.65 16.57 3.24
N GLY A 84 6.96 16.76 3.33
CA GLY A 84 7.80 17.12 2.19
C GLY A 84 8.07 15.92 1.26
N TRP A 85 8.48 16.18 0.02
CA TRP A 85 8.81 15.12 -0.96
C TRP A 85 9.87 14.13 -0.45
N LEU A 86 10.91 14.63 0.22
CA LEU A 86 11.97 13.78 0.77
C LEU A 86 11.44 12.89 1.92
N MET A 87 10.54 13.42 2.74
CA MET A 87 9.89 12.65 3.80
C MET A 87 8.91 11.62 3.23
N ALA A 88 8.14 11.96 2.20
CA ALA A 88 7.26 11.00 1.52
C ALA A 88 8.05 9.82 0.96
N PHE A 89 9.23 10.07 0.38
CA PHE A 89 10.14 9.01 -0.07
C PHE A 89 10.67 8.17 1.08
N ALA A 90 11.10 8.78 2.19
CA ALA A 90 11.53 8.06 3.38
C ALA A 90 10.42 7.17 3.96
N ILE A 91 9.18 7.68 4.00
CA ILE A 91 7.99 6.93 4.42
C ILE A 91 7.76 5.74 3.50
N ALA A 92 7.79 5.93 2.18
CA ALA A 92 7.64 4.85 1.23
C ALA A 92 8.72 3.76 1.41
N LEU A 93 9.98 4.16 1.63
CA LEU A 93 11.07 3.23 1.87
C LEU A 93 10.88 2.44 3.17
N VAL A 94 10.50 3.12 4.27
CA VAL A 94 10.22 2.46 5.55
C VAL A 94 9.00 1.55 5.44
N ALA A 95 7.96 1.95 4.71
CA ALA A 95 6.78 1.11 4.46
C ALA A 95 7.17 -0.20 3.75
N VAL A 96 8.07 -0.15 2.76
CA VAL A 96 8.59 -1.35 2.09
C VAL A 96 9.34 -2.26 3.07
N ILE A 97 10.18 -1.71 3.95
CA ILE A 97 10.89 -2.49 4.97
C ILE A 97 9.91 -3.17 5.92
N ILE A 98 8.91 -2.44 6.41
CA ILE A 98 7.86 -3.01 7.28
C ILE A 98 7.07 -4.09 6.53
N PHE A 99 6.74 -3.87 5.25
CA PHE A 99 6.04 -4.85 4.42
C PHE A 99 6.82 -6.15 4.28
N ILE A 100 8.14 -6.07 4.03
CA ILE A 100 9.01 -7.25 3.94
C ILE A 100 8.98 -8.02 5.26
N ILE A 101 9.15 -7.34 6.40
CA ILE A 101 9.10 -7.99 7.72
C ILE A 101 7.76 -8.69 7.95
N VAL A 102 6.65 -8.00 7.67
CA VAL A 102 5.30 -8.55 7.80
C VAL A 102 5.12 -9.77 6.90
N SER A 103 5.59 -9.72 5.64
CA SER A 103 5.49 -10.86 4.72
C SER A 103 6.29 -12.08 5.17
N ILE A 104 7.47 -11.90 5.77
CA ILE A 104 8.28 -12.98 6.32
C ILE A 104 7.54 -13.63 7.50
N ILE A 105 6.98 -12.82 8.40
CA ILE A 105 6.21 -13.31 9.55
C ILE A 105 4.99 -14.11 9.07
N LEU A 106 4.22 -13.59 8.11
CA LEU A 106 3.08 -14.31 7.56
C LEU A 106 3.49 -15.61 6.85
N ALA A 107 4.60 -15.61 6.12
CA ALA A 107 5.11 -16.82 5.46
C ALA A 107 5.49 -17.91 6.49
N LEU A 108 6.18 -17.54 7.57
CA LEU A 108 6.53 -18.46 8.65
C LEU A 108 5.29 -19.02 9.36
N ILE A 109 4.29 -18.17 9.63
CA ILE A 109 3.01 -18.62 10.20
C ILE A 109 2.30 -19.57 9.24
N GLY A 110 2.26 -19.26 7.95
CA GLY A 110 1.67 -20.12 6.93
C GLY A 110 2.32 -21.50 6.88
N ILE A 111 3.66 -21.55 6.89
CA ILE A 111 4.42 -22.81 6.96
C ILE A 111 4.08 -23.58 8.23
N ALA A 112 4.03 -22.91 9.39
CA ALA A 112 3.72 -23.54 10.67
C ALA A 112 2.30 -24.13 10.72
N VAL A 113 1.31 -23.42 10.17
CA VAL A 113 -0.08 -23.91 10.07
C VAL A 113 -0.14 -25.15 9.18
N ILE A 114 0.49 -25.11 8.00
CA ILE A 114 0.54 -26.26 7.09
C ILE A 114 1.20 -27.47 7.78
N ALA A 115 2.33 -27.25 8.45
CA ALA A 115 3.07 -28.30 9.16
C ALA A 115 2.30 -28.90 10.35
N TYR A 116 1.41 -28.14 11.00
CA TYR A 116 0.55 -28.66 12.07
C TYR A 116 -0.62 -29.50 11.53
N THR A 117 -1.09 -29.22 10.32
CA THR A 117 -2.23 -29.91 9.71
C THR A 117 -1.89 -31.17 8.90
N LEU A 118 -0.59 -31.43 8.66
CA LEU A 118 -0.06 -32.61 7.98
C LEU A 118 0.43 -33.65 8.99
#